data_AF-A0A6I5NX30-F1
#
_entry.id   AF-A0A6I5NX30-F1
#
_cell.length_a   1.000
_cell.length_b   1.000
_cell.length_c   1.000
_cell.angle_alpha   90.00
_cell.angle_beta   90.00
_cell.angle_gamma   90.00
#
_symmetry.space_group_name_H-M   'P 1'
#
loop_
_entity.id
_entity.type
_entity.pdbx_description
1 polymer ?
#
loop_
_entity_poly.entity_id
_entity_poly.type
_entity_poly.pdbx_seq_one_letter_code
_entity_poly.pdbx_strand_id
1 'polypeptide(L)'
;MKSGIFAVAHIGQLRLYVGEVQHLRTRWPIMMGQLAAGTYPDSRIQQSWNSVEGERRFTFHTAQEIKQDSQILGRAQFFTDVE
;
A
#
# COMPACT_ATOMS: atom_id res chain seq x y z
N MET A 1 6.30 -13.54 14.24
CA MET A 1 6.67 -14.39 13.09
C MET A 1 6.30 -13.66 11.83
N LYS A 2 7.17 -13.62 10.81
CA LYS A 2 6.78 -13.12 9.48
C LYS A 2 5.70 -14.08 8.92
N SER A 3 4.51 -13.56 8.66
CA SER A 3 3.40 -14.23 8.00
C SER A 3 3.69 -14.58 6.53
N GLY A 4 4.61 -13.85 5.88
CA GLY A 4 4.92 -14.02 4.45
C GLY A 4 3.82 -13.53 3.50
N ILE A 5 2.76 -12.93 4.04
CA ILE A 5 1.65 -12.33 3.30
C ILE A 5 1.70 -10.82 3.49
N PHE A 6 1.55 -10.10 2.39
CA PHE A 6 1.69 -8.66 2.29
C PHE A 6 0.41 -8.02 1.79
N ALA A 7 0.08 -6.86 2.35
CA ALA A 7 -1.11 -6.11 2.02
C ALA A 7 -0.79 -5.03 0.98
N VAL A 8 -1.62 -4.97 -0.05
CA VAL A 8 -1.59 -3.98 -1.12
C VAL A 8 -2.96 -3.32 -1.21
N ALA A 9 -3.01 -1.99 -1.04
CA ALA A 9 -4.21 -1.20 -1.16
C ALA A 9 -4.42 -0.74 -2.61
N HIS A 10 -5.65 -0.80 -3.09
CA HIS A 10 -6.06 -0.28 -4.38
C HIS A 10 -6.67 1.09 -4.17
N ILE A 11 -6.08 2.11 -4.82
CA ILE A 11 -6.53 3.50 -4.78
C ILE A 11 -6.78 3.89 -6.24
N GLY A 12 -8.04 3.77 -6.67
CA GLY A 12 -8.41 3.84 -8.08
C GLY A 12 -7.75 2.72 -8.87
N GLN A 13 -6.97 3.07 -9.89
CA GLN A 13 -6.19 2.10 -10.69
C GLN A 13 -4.80 1.81 -10.12
N LEU A 14 -4.38 2.54 -9.08
CA LEU A 14 -3.04 2.41 -8.51
C LEU A 14 -3.03 1.38 -7.38
N ARG A 15 -1.95 0.60 -7.33
CA ARG A 15 -1.68 -0.38 -6.27
C ARG A 15 -0.60 0.16 -5.36
N LEU A 16 -0.90 0.31 -4.09
CA LEU A 16 0.01 0.80 -3.07
C LEU A 16 0.39 -0.33 -2.11
N TYR A 17 1.69 -0.60 -1.97
CA TYR A 17 2.21 -1.44 -0.91
C TYR A 17 1.98 -0.81 0.45
N VAL A 18 1.38 -1.55 1.39
CA VAL A 18 1.12 -1.07 2.75
C VAL A 18 2.09 -1.69 3.75
N GLY A 19 2.40 -2.97 3.59
CA GLY A 19 3.25 -3.69 4.53
C GLY A 19 2.91 -5.16 4.61
N GLU A 20 3.64 -5.89 5.43
CA GLU A 20 3.21 -7.22 5.85
C GLU A 20 1.85 -7.17 6.57
N VAL A 21 1.01 -8.20 6.42
CA VAL A 21 -0.36 -8.22 6.98
C VAL A 21 -0.36 -7.99 8.48
N GLN A 22 0.63 -8.49 9.22
CA GLN A 22 0.78 -8.24 10.66
C GLN A 22 0.93 -6.75 11.02
N HIS A 23 1.44 -5.92 10.09
CA HIS A 23 1.62 -4.48 10.25
C HIS A 23 0.48 -3.67 9.64
N LEU A 24 -0.49 -4.30 8.98
CA LEU A 24 -1.59 -3.61 8.32
C LEU A 24 -2.39 -2.75 9.31
N ARG A 25 -2.66 -3.28 10.51
CA ARG A 25 -3.44 -2.58 11.55
C ARG A 25 -2.76 -1.30 12.05
N THR A 26 -1.43 -1.23 11.99
CA THR A 26 -0.67 -0.07 12.47
C THR A 26 -0.30 0.90 11.35
N ARG A 27 0.09 0.39 10.17
CA ARG A 27 0.51 1.22 9.03
C ARG A 27 -0.66 1.86 8.29
N TRP A 28 -1.76 1.15 8.10
CA TRP A 28 -2.87 1.66 7.30
C TRP A 28 -3.53 2.90 7.89
N PRO A 29 -3.81 3.00 9.21
CA PRO A 29 -4.36 4.24 9.78
C PRO A 29 -3.44 5.45 9.59
N ILE A 30 -2.12 5.26 9.67
CA ILE A 30 -1.13 6.33 9.45
C ILE A 30 -1.17 6.81 8.00
N MET A 31 -1.13 5.87 7.05
CA MET A 31 -1.23 6.18 5.62
C MET A 31 -2.56 6.87 5.30
N MET A 32 -3.67 6.38 5.86
CA MET A 32 -4.97 7.01 5.72
C MET A 32 -4.99 8.44 6.27
N GLY A 33 -4.36 8.69 7.42
CA GLY A 33 -4.24 10.04 7.98
C GLY A 33 -3.51 10.99 7.02
N GLN A 34 -2.42 10.53 6.41
CA GLN A 34 -1.68 11.31 5.40
C GLN A 34 -2.50 11.56 4.14
N LEU A 35 -3.17 10.52 3.62
CA LEU A 35 -4.02 10.62 2.43
C LEU A 35 -5.20 11.57 2.66
N ALA A 36 -5.84 11.49 3.82
CA ALA A 36 -6.93 12.37 4.21
C ALA A 36 -6.46 13.82 4.42
N ALA A 37 -5.25 14.01 4.94
CA ALA A 37 -4.64 15.33 5.12
C ALA A 37 -4.05 15.92 3.82
N GLY A 38 -3.99 15.16 2.73
CA GLY A 38 -3.35 15.62 1.49
C GLY A 38 -1.82 15.61 1.53
N THR A 39 -1.22 14.96 2.52
CA THR A 39 0.23 14.98 2.80
C THR A 39 0.94 13.69 2.43
N TYR A 40 0.28 12.80 1.68
CA TYR A 40 0.91 11.56 1.24
C TYR A 40 2.06 11.83 0.25
N PRO A 41 3.25 11.20 0.43
CA PRO A 41 4.45 11.56 -0.35
C PRO A 41 4.34 11.31 -1.87
N ASP A 42 3.57 10.31 -2.31
CA ASP A 42 3.37 10.03 -3.73
C ASP A 42 2.17 10.84 -4.26
N SER A 43 2.46 11.83 -5.10
CA SER A 43 1.45 12.73 -5.66
C SER A 43 0.43 12.01 -6.55
N ARG A 44 0.80 10.91 -7.22
CA ARG A 44 -0.12 10.12 -8.07
C ARG A 44 -1.14 9.39 -7.21
N ILE A 45 -0.67 8.79 -6.11
CA ILE A 45 -1.56 8.17 -5.11
C ILE A 45 -2.49 9.23 -4.50
N GLN A 46 -1.96 10.39 -4.12
CA GLN A 46 -2.76 11.45 -3.52
C GLN A 46 -3.83 11.97 -4.49
N GLN A 47 -3.48 12.19 -5.76
CA GLN A 47 -4.43 12.58 -6.79
C GLN A 47 -5.50 11.52 -7.02
N SER A 48 -5.09 10.24 -7.12
CA SER A 48 -6.03 9.12 -7.25
C SER A 48 -6.98 9.07 -6.06
N TRP A 49 -6.46 9.18 -4.83
CA TRP A 49 -7.26 9.22 -3.60
C TRP A 49 -8.28 10.37 -3.59
N ASN A 50 -7.90 11.56 -4.04
CA ASN A 50 -8.80 12.71 -4.13
C ASN A 50 -9.87 12.53 -5.22
N SER A 51 -9.57 11.76 -6.27
CA SER A 51 -10.46 11.55 -7.41
C SER A 51 -11.44 10.39 -7.24
N VAL A 52 -11.15 9.44 -6.34
CA VAL A 52 -11.94 8.21 -6.17
C VAL A 52 -12.72 8.34 -4.85
N GLU A 53 -14.04 8.49 -4.94
CA GLU A 53 -14.92 8.50 -3.77
C GLU A 53 -14.99 7.10 -3.12
N GLY A 54 -14.03 6.78 -2.26
CA GLY A 54 -14.21 5.78 -1.22
C GLY A 54 -13.99 4.31 -1.60
N GLU A 55 -13.68 3.95 -2.85
CA GLU A 55 -13.28 2.58 -3.16
C GLU A 55 -11.87 2.28 -2.63
N ARG A 56 -11.84 1.55 -1.51
CA ARG A 56 -10.63 1.10 -0.83
C ARG A 56 -10.69 -0.41 -0.77
N ARG A 57 -10.01 -1.08 -1.70
CA ARG A 57 -9.93 -2.55 -1.71
C ARG A 57 -8.52 -2.97 -1.34
N PHE A 58 -8.44 -3.97 -0.47
CA PHE A 58 -7.18 -4.63 -0.19
C PHE A 58 -7.06 -5.90 -1.01
N THR A 59 -5.85 -6.13 -1.49
CA THR A 59 -5.43 -7.43 -2.02
C THR A 59 -4.24 -7.90 -1.24
N PHE A 60 -4.14 -9.21 -1.08
CA PHE A 60 -3.06 -9.87 -0.34
C PHE A 60 -2.18 -10.61 -1.32
N HIS A 61 -0.87 -10.45 -1.15
CA HIS A 61 0.14 -10.96 -2.05
C HIS A 61 1.25 -11.63 -1.27
N THR A 62 1.89 -12.61 -1.88
CA THR A 62 3.14 -13.22 -1.43
C THR A 62 4.33 -12.32 -1.77
N ALA A 63 5.49 -12.59 -1.16
CA ALA A 63 6.73 -11.87 -1.47
C ALA A 63 7.12 -11.99 -2.95
N GLN A 64 6.84 -13.13 -3.59
CA GLN A 64 7.16 -13.37 -4.99
C GLN A 64 6.28 -12.52 -5.91
N GLU A 65 4.98 -12.45 -5.64
CA GLU A 65 4.03 -11.63 -6.41
C GLU A 65 4.41 -10.14 -6.34
N ILE A 66 4.77 -9.64 -5.16
CA ILE A 66 5.22 -8.23 -5.03
C ILE A 66 6.55 -7.98 -5.75
N LYS A 67 7.48 -8.95 -5.77
CA LYS A 67 8.73 -8.84 -6.54
C LYS A 67 8.51 -8.88 -8.05
N GLN A 68 7.45 -9.52 -8.53
CA GLN A 68 7.19 -9.65 -9.96
C GLN A 68 6.27 -8.53 -10.49
N ASP A 69 5.44 -7.93 -9.64
CA ASP A 69 4.57 -6.82 -10.02
C ASP A 69 5.30 -5.46 -9.91
N SER A 70 5.53 -4.83 -11.06
CA SER A 70 6.12 -3.49 -11.17
C SER A 70 5.09 -2.36 -11.02
N GLN A 71 3.79 -2.68 -11.04
CA GLN A 71 2.70 -1.72 -10.88
C GLN A 71 2.44 -1.38 -9.41
N ILE A 72 2.99 -2.16 -8.46
CA ILE A 72 2.88 -1.89 -7.02
C ILE A 72 3.84 -0.75 -6.63
N LEU A 73 3.24 0.37 -6.26
CA LEU A 73 3.93 1.53 -5.69
C LEU A 73 4.36 1.25 -4.26
N GLY A 74 5.46 1.85 -3.81
CA GLY A 74 6.02 1.59 -2.47
C GLY A 74 6.88 0.32 -2.36
N ARG A 75 7.29 -0.27 -3.50
CA ARG A 75 8.14 -1.46 -3.55
C ARG A 75 9.47 -1.33 -2.80
N ALA A 76 10.03 -0.12 -2.70
CA ALA A 76 11.21 0.14 -1.86
C ALA A 76 10.96 -0.22 -0.39
N GLN A 77 9.78 0.12 0.13
CA GLN A 77 9.36 -0.21 1.49
C GLN A 77 9.10 -1.70 1.68
N PHE A 78 8.68 -2.41 0.63
CA PHE A 78 8.61 -3.87 0.65
C PHE A 78 9.99 -4.50 0.87
N PHE A 79 11.04 -4.02 0.19
CA PHE A 79 12.39 -4.55 0.41
C PHE A 79 12.85 -4.35 1.86
N THR A 80 12.52 -3.21 2.47
CA THR A 80 12.82 -2.94 3.90
C THR A 80 12.08 -3.88 4.86
N ASP A 81 10.84 -4.30 4.54
CA ASP A 81 10.09 -5.22 5.40
C ASP A 81 10.59 -6.69 5.28
N VAL A 82 11.21 -7.02 4.16
CA VAL A 82 11.67 -8.38 3.86
C VAL A 82 13.06 -8.66 4.43
N GLU A 83 13.94 -7.66 4.54
CA GLU A 83 15.20 -7.73 5.30
C GLU A 83 14.98 -8.11 6.78
#